data_AF-A0A813E2Z0-F1
#
_entry.id   AF-A0A813E2Z0-F1
#
_cell.length_a   1.000
_cell.length_b   1.000
_cell.length_c   1.000
_cell.angle_alpha   90.00
_cell.angle_beta   90.00
_cell.angle_gamma   90.00
#
_symmetry.space_group_name_H-M   'P 1'
#
loop_
_entity.id
_entity.type
_entity.pdbx_description
1 polymer ?
#
loop_
_entity_poly.entity_id
_entity_poly.type
_entity_poly.pdbx_seq_one_letter_code
_entity_poly.pdbx_strand_id
1 'polypeptide(L)'
;MEEPKKPTNPYWIWLGENRDALTKEAGSGKGSVVGKLAGEKWKALPAAQKVPFEKKAADLKKQYVKDMEEFKKGGGEAGKRRADKKALKDEKGSKKAKKNDPNRPKKPQTGYFLWLNENRAALMKEIPPGGKVTDVSKLGGAKWKAMSDDKKEPYQKKAAVAKAAYDKVMVEYKKTNGGGGDDEEDEEEAEE
;
A
#
# COMPACT_ATOMS: atom_id res chain seq x y z
N MET A 1 5.00 20.44 -18.83
CA MET A 1 4.85 19.41 -19.86
C MET A 1 4.99 18.05 -19.19
N GLU A 2 4.08 17.10 -19.40
CA GLU A 2 4.19 15.76 -18.81
C GLU A 2 5.13 14.89 -19.67
N GLU A 3 6.05 14.13 -19.04
CA GLU A 3 6.93 13.20 -19.76
C GLU A 3 6.07 12.13 -20.46
N PRO A 4 6.18 11.97 -21.80
CA PRO A 4 5.48 10.93 -22.54
C PRO A 4 5.68 9.56 -21.90
N LYS A 5 4.62 8.75 -21.86
CA LYS A 5 4.70 7.39 -21.30
C LYS A 5 5.33 6.45 -22.32
N LYS A 6 6.20 5.56 -21.84
CA LYS A 6 6.81 4.53 -22.70
C LYS A 6 5.72 3.71 -23.41
N PRO A 7 5.90 3.42 -24.71
CA PRO A 7 4.92 2.67 -25.48
C PRO A 7 4.86 1.22 -25.00
N THR A 8 3.67 0.64 -25.06
CA THR A 8 3.44 -0.76 -24.70
C THR A 8 3.95 -1.70 -25.79
N ASN A 9 4.62 -2.79 -25.37
CA ASN A 9 5.08 -3.85 -26.26
C ASN A 9 3.88 -4.64 -26.85
N PRO A 10 4.01 -5.27 -28.05
CA PRO A 10 2.95 -6.07 -28.69
C PRO A 10 2.18 -7.02 -27.75
N TYR A 11 2.88 -7.72 -26.85
CA TYR A 11 2.26 -8.62 -25.88
C TYR A 11 1.29 -7.90 -24.94
N TRP A 12 1.66 -6.71 -24.44
CA TRP A 12 0.81 -5.95 -23.51
C TRP A 12 -0.39 -5.33 -24.21
N ILE A 13 -0.26 -4.98 -25.50
CA ILE A 13 -1.39 -4.54 -26.33
C ILE A 13 -2.38 -5.70 -26.49
N TRP A 14 -1.89 -6.87 -26.91
CA TRP A 14 -2.73 -8.06 -27.04
C TRP A 14 -3.36 -8.48 -25.70
N LEU A 15 -2.59 -8.49 -24.61
CA LEU A 15 -3.09 -8.84 -23.28
C LEU A 15 -4.18 -7.88 -22.83
N GLY A 16 -4.05 -6.58 -23.12
CA GLY A 16 -5.07 -5.58 -22.82
C GLY A 16 -6.36 -5.86 -23.60
N GLU A 17 -6.25 -6.08 -24.91
CA GLU A 17 -7.40 -6.36 -25.79
C GLU A 17 -8.08 -7.71 -25.47
N ASN A 18 -7.35 -8.68 -24.90
CA ASN A 18 -7.84 -10.03 -24.59
C ASN A 18 -8.07 -10.26 -23.09
N ARG A 19 -7.89 -9.24 -22.25
CA ARG A 19 -7.90 -9.34 -20.78
C ARG A 19 -9.18 -9.98 -20.24
N ASP A 20 -10.33 -9.57 -20.78
CA ASP A 20 -11.64 -10.02 -20.31
C ASP A 20 -11.93 -11.47 -20.70
N ALA A 21 -11.57 -11.86 -21.92
CA ALA A 21 -11.65 -13.25 -22.38
C ALA A 21 -10.74 -14.16 -21.53
N LEU A 22 -9.49 -13.74 -21.31
CA LEU A 22 -8.53 -14.46 -20.49
C LEU A 22 -8.96 -14.55 -19.01
N THR A 23 -9.65 -13.54 -18.49
CA THR A 23 -10.18 -13.55 -17.12
C THR A 23 -11.34 -14.54 -16.97
N LYS A 24 -12.23 -14.59 -17.96
CA LYS A 24 -13.32 -15.58 -18.03
C LYS A 24 -12.78 -17.00 -18.13
N GLU A 25 -11.81 -17.22 -19.01
CA GLU A 25 -11.19 -18.54 -19.22
C GLU A 25 -10.35 -18.99 -18.02
N ALA A 26 -9.62 -18.08 -17.38
CA ALA A 26 -8.88 -18.37 -16.16
C ALA A 26 -9.77 -18.64 -14.93
N GLY A 27 -11.07 -18.35 -15.00
CA GLY A 27 -11.99 -18.41 -13.85
C GLY A 27 -11.60 -17.49 -12.69
N SER A 28 -10.66 -16.57 -12.90
CA SER A 28 -10.09 -15.71 -11.85
C SER A 28 -9.59 -14.40 -12.43
N GLY A 29 -10.01 -13.27 -11.86
CA GLY A 29 -9.46 -11.94 -12.19
C GLY A 29 -8.08 -11.65 -11.62
N LYS A 30 -7.49 -12.59 -10.87
CA LYS A 30 -6.17 -12.42 -10.26
C LYS A 30 -5.12 -12.26 -11.37
N GLY A 31 -4.42 -11.13 -11.36
CA GLY A 31 -3.39 -10.81 -12.37
C GLY A 31 -2.32 -11.88 -12.54
N SER A 32 -1.95 -12.58 -11.46
CA SER A 32 -1.00 -13.70 -11.51
C SER A 32 -1.52 -14.93 -12.26
N VAL A 33 -2.83 -15.22 -12.21
CA VAL A 33 -3.44 -16.36 -12.91
C VAL A 33 -3.64 -16.01 -14.38
N VAL A 34 -4.30 -14.88 -14.65
CA VAL A 34 -4.55 -14.41 -16.02
C VAL A 34 -3.23 -14.15 -16.76
N GLY A 35 -2.21 -13.62 -16.07
CA GLY A 35 -0.90 -13.35 -16.68
C GLY A 35 -0.14 -14.62 -17.09
N LYS A 36 -0.27 -15.72 -16.33
CA LYS A 36 0.30 -17.02 -16.72
C LYS A 36 -0.38 -17.55 -17.99
N LEU A 37 -1.71 -17.62 -17.97
CA LEU A 37 -2.52 -18.08 -19.11
C LEU A 37 -2.25 -17.24 -20.37
N ALA A 38 -2.17 -15.92 -20.20
CA ALA A 38 -1.89 -15.00 -21.29
C ALA A 38 -0.49 -15.21 -21.88
N GLY A 39 0.52 -15.44 -21.04
CA GLY A 39 1.88 -15.71 -21.50
C GLY A 39 1.96 -16.98 -22.33
N GLU A 40 1.25 -18.04 -21.93
CA GLU A 40 1.19 -19.30 -22.67
C GLU A 40 0.47 -19.12 -24.02
N LYS A 41 -0.68 -18.44 -24.02
CA LYS A 41 -1.43 -18.14 -25.25
C LYS A 41 -0.65 -17.24 -26.19
N TRP A 42 0.04 -16.22 -25.69
CA TRP A 42 0.88 -15.37 -26.53
C TRP A 42 2.04 -16.15 -27.16
N LYS A 43 2.67 -17.06 -26.42
CA LYS A 43 3.71 -17.93 -26.98
C LYS A 43 3.14 -18.84 -28.09
N ALA A 44 1.97 -19.42 -27.86
CA ALA A 44 1.28 -20.31 -28.81
C ALA A 44 0.66 -19.59 -30.04
N LEU A 45 0.47 -18.27 -29.99
CA LEU A 45 -0.11 -17.51 -31.10
C LEU A 45 0.78 -17.58 -32.36
N PRO A 46 0.21 -17.86 -33.54
CA PRO A 46 0.92 -17.80 -34.82
C PRO A 46 1.50 -16.41 -35.07
N ALA A 47 2.64 -16.34 -35.76
CA ALA A 47 3.28 -15.07 -36.12
C ALA A 47 2.31 -14.14 -36.86
N ALA A 48 1.48 -14.68 -37.77
CA ALA A 48 0.48 -13.91 -38.51
C ALA A 48 -0.53 -13.16 -37.59
N GLN A 49 -0.90 -13.75 -36.46
CA GLN A 49 -1.79 -13.11 -35.49
C GLN A 49 -1.07 -12.09 -34.60
N LYS A 50 0.27 -12.16 -34.52
CA LYS A 50 1.11 -11.19 -33.79
C LYS A 50 1.40 -9.93 -34.60
N VAL A 51 1.45 -10.03 -35.93
CA VAL A 51 1.69 -8.90 -36.87
C VAL A 51 0.86 -7.64 -36.57
N PRO A 52 -0.48 -7.69 -36.36
CA PRO A 52 -1.24 -6.48 -36.05
C PRO A 52 -0.79 -5.81 -34.75
N PHE A 53 -0.39 -6.58 -33.74
CA PHE A 53 0.10 -6.04 -32.47
C PHE A 53 1.52 -5.49 -32.58
N GLU A 54 2.36 -6.08 -33.44
CA GLU A 54 3.68 -5.56 -33.80
C GLU A 54 3.59 -4.21 -34.51
N LYS A 55 2.68 -4.08 -35.48
CA LYS A 55 2.40 -2.79 -36.15
C LYS A 55 1.90 -1.74 -35.17
N LYS A 56 0.89 -2.07 -34.34
CA LYS A 56 0.38 -1.17 -33.29
C LYS A 56 1.51 -0.71 -32.35
N ALA A 57 2.39 -1.60 -31.91
CA ALA A 57 3.51 -1.23 -31.06
C ALA A 57 4.56 -0.37 -31.79
N ALA A 58 4.82 -0.63 -33.08
CA ALA A 58 5.72 0.17 -33.88
C ALA A 58 5.19 1.61 -34.04
N ASP A 59 3.90 1.78 -34.28
CA ASP A 59 3.29 3.11 -34.42
C ASP A 59 3.23 3.85 -33.08
N LEU A 60 2.91 3.17 -31.98
CA LEU A 60 3.04 3.74 -30.62
C LEU A 60 4.48 4.16 -30.31
N LYS A 61 5.47 3.41 -30.79
CA LYS A 61 6.88 3.76 -30.63
C LYS A 61 7.26 5.00 -31.43
N LYS A 62 6.78 5.11 -32.68
CA LYS A 62 6.99 6.31 -33.49
C LYS A 62 6.37 7.54 -32.83
N GLN A 63 5.13 7.41 -32.35
CA GLN A 63 4.45 8.49 -31.64
C GLN A 63 5.23 8.90 -30.39
N TYR A 64 5.66 7.93 -29.57
CA TYR A 64 6.47 8.21 -28.39
C TYR A 64 7.79 8.93 -28.71
N VAL A 65 8.48 8.58 -29.79
CA VAL A 65 9.71 9.29 -30.20
C VAL A 65 9.39 10.74 -30.52
N LYS A 66 8.34 11.00 -31.29
CA LYS A 66 7.89 12.35 -31.64
C LYS A 66 7.50 13.16 -30.39
N ASP A 67 6.69 12.58 -29.52
CA ASP A 67 6.26 13.23 -28.27
C ASP A 67 7.45 13.50 -27.34
N MET A 68 8.44 12.59 -27.29
CA MET A 68 9.66 12.77 -26.50
C MET A 68 10.57 13.85 -27.06
N GLU A 69 10.65 13.99 -28.38
CA GLU A 69 11.38 15.08 -29.03
C GLU A 69 10.72 16.43 -28.72
N GLU A 70 9.39 16.51 -28.80
CA GLU A 70 8.63 17.71 -28.44
C GLU A 70 8.78 18.04 -26.94
N PHE A 71 8.70 17.02 -26.07
CA PHE A 71 8.93 17.17 -24.64
C PHE A 71 10.33 17.70 -24.33
N LYS A 72 11.38 17.18 -24.98
CA LYS A 72 12.74 17.67 -24.81
C LYS A 72 12.92 19.10 -25.34
N LYS A 73 12.30 19.44 -26.48
CA LYS A 73 12.32 20.81 -27.03
C LYS A 73 11.60 21.80 -26.10
N GLY A 74 10.56 21.37 -25.42
CA GLY A 74 9.85 22.13 -24.39
C GLY A 74 10.58 22.21 -23.03
N GLY A 75 11.86 21.84 -22.96
CA GLY A 75 12.66 21.88 -21.72
C GLY A 75 12.40 20.72 -20.76
N GLY A 76 11.72 19.67 -21.20
CA GLY A 76 11.43 18.48 -20.40
C GLY A 76 12.65 17.56 -20.26
N GLU A 77 12.98 17.17 -19.02
CA GLU A 77 14.05 16.23 -18.73
C GLU A 77 13.54 14.79 -18.67
N ALA A 78 13.99 13.95 -19.61
CA ALA A 78 13.59 12.56 -19.72
C ALA A 78 14.06 11.77 -18.48
N GLY A 79 13.16 11.02 -17.84
CA GLY A 79 13.49 10.19 -16.69
C GLY A 79 13.50 10.91 -15.34
N LYS A 80 13.45 12.25 -15.29
CA LYS A 80 13.39 13.01 -14.03
C LYS A 80 12.22 12.57 -13.14
N ARG A 81 11.02 12.43 -13.71
CA ARG A 81 9.83 11.94 -12.98
C ARG A 81 10.04 10.54 -12.38
N ARG A 82 10.73 9.65 -13.09
CA ARG A 82 11.04 8.30 -12.61
C ARG A 82 12.09 8.33 -11.50
N ALA A 83 13.09 9.21 -11.61
CA ALA A 83 14.08 9.45 -10.58
C ALA A 83 13.42 10.02 -9.31
N ASP A 84 12.60 11.07 -9.44
CA ASP A 84 11.86 11.69 -8.34
C ASP A 84 10.94 10.67 -7.63
N LYS A 85 10.20 9.86 -8.40
CA LYS A 85 9.36 8.79 -7.84
C LYS A 85 10.19 7.70 -7.14
N LYS A 86 11.36 7.36 -7.68
CA LYS A 86 12.27 6.39 -7.06
C LYS A 86 12.84 6.96 -5.76
N ALA A 87 13.32 8.19 -5.77
CA ALA A 87 13.81 8.89 -4.58
C ALA A 87 12.74 8.96 -3.48
N LEU A 88 11.50 9.30 -3.82
CA LEU A 88 10.39 9.29 -2.86
C LEU A 88 10.11 7.88 -2.30
N LYS A 89 10.18 6.84 -3.14
CA LYS A 89 9.99 5.44 -2.70
C LYS A 89 11.13 5.00 -1.79
N ASP A 90 12.37 5.35 -2.12
CA ASP A 90 13.57 5.01 -1.37
C ASP A 90 13.58 5.76 -0.02
N GLU A 91 13.17 7.03 0.00
CA GLU A 91 12.98 7.80 1.23
C GLU A 91 11.91 7.15 2.13
N LYS A 92 10.74 6.79 1.58
CA LYS A 92 9.70 6.06 2.33
C LYS A 92 10.20 4.70 2.82
N GLY A 93 10.99 3.99 2.01
CA GLY A 93 11.62 2.72 2.37
C GLY A 93 12.61 2.88 3.52
N SER A 94 13.45 3.91 3.47
CA SER A 94 14.41 4.28 4.53
C SER A 94 13.71 4.69 5.82
N LYS A 95 12.69 5.56 5.74
CA LYS A 95 11.83 5.93 6.89
C LYS A 95 11.17 4.69 7.52
N LYS A 96 10.67 3.76 6.71
CA LYS A 96 10.07 2.50 7.18
C LYS A 96 11.12 1.57 7.81
N ALA A 97 12.33 1.49 7.25
CA ALA A 97 13.42 0.71 7.81
C ALA A 97 13.87 1.26 9.18
N LYS A 98 14.01 2.59 9.31
CA LYS A 98 14.28 3.26 10.60
C LYS A 98 13.16 3.02 11.62
N LYS A 99 11.89 3.02 11.19
CA LYS A 99 10.75 2.72 12.07
C LYS A 99 10.70 1.25 12.51
N ASN A 100 11.28 0.35 11.73
CA ASN A 100 11.35 -1.09 12.00
C ASN A 100 12.69 -1.52 12.60
N ASP A 101 13.46 -0.61 13.20
CA ASP A 101 14.67 -0.96 13.94
C ASP A 101 14.32 -2.03 14.99
N PRO A 102 14.96 -3.23 14.96
CA PRO A 102 14.71 -4.29 15.93
C PRO A 102 14.90 -3.87 17.39
N ASN A 103 15.75 -2.86 17.64
CA ASN A 103 16.03 -2.33 18.96
C ASN A 103 15.08 -1.20 19.38
N ARG A 104 14.25 -0.66 18.45
CA ARG A 104 13.28 0.37 18.78
C ARG A 104 12.17 -0.23 19.65
N PRO A 105 11.90 0.35 20.84
CA PRO A 105 10.76 -0.05 21.66
C PRO A 105 9.46 0.04 20.85
N LYS A 106 8.58 -0.95 21.01
CA LYS A 106 7.28 -0.97 20.30
C LYS A 106 6.27 -0.08 21.03
N LYS A 107 5.55 0.78 20.29
CA LYS A 107 4.47 1.60 20.86
C LYS A 107 3.46 0.70 21.59
N PRO A 108 3.07 1.04 22.84
CA PRO A 108 2.11 0.27 23.60
C PRO A 108 0.72 0.37 22.97
N GLN A 109 -0.15 -0.59 23.28
CA GLN A 109 -1.54 -0.55 22.83
C GLN A 109 -2.33 0.49 23.63
N THR A 110 -3.21 1.23 22.94
CA THR A 110 -4.14 2.15 23.61
C THR A 110 -5.24 1.38 24.35
N GLY A 111 -5.97 2.06 25.24
CA GLY A 111 -7.08 1.46 26.00
C GLY A 111 -8.12 0.82 25.07
N TYR A 112 -8.45 1.49 23.97
CA TYR A 112 -9.32 0.94 22.93
C TYR A 112 -8.77 -0.37 22.33
N PHE A 113 -7.49 -0.42 21.96
CA PHE A 113 -6.92 -1.64 21.37
C PHE A 113 -6.82 -2.79 22.38
N LEU A 114 -6.57 -2.50 23.66
CA LEU A 114 -6.61 -3.50 24.73
C LEU A 114 -8.02 -4.10 24.85
N TRP A 115 -9.05 -3.26 24.92
CA TRP A 115 -10.44 -3.70 24.94
C TRP A 115 -10.84 -4.46 23.66
N LEU A 116 -10.45 -3.95 22.50
CA LEU A 116 -10.77 -4.54 21.21
C LEU A 116 -10.17 -5.93 21.08
N ASN A 117 -8.96 -6.17 21.59
CA ASN A 117 -8.33 -7.49 21.55
C ASN A 117 -9.09 -8.52 22.38
N GLU A 118 -9.58 -8.13 23.56
CA GLU A 118 -10.40 -9.01 24.42
C GLU A 118 -11.79 -9.27 23.80
N ASN A 119 -12.37 -8.26 23.14
CA ASN A 119 -13.74 -8.33 22.63
C ASN A 119 -13.84 -8.75 21.17
N ARG A 120 -12.72 -8.86 20.44
CA ARG A 120 -12.69 -9.12 18.99
C ARG A 120 -13.49 -10.36 18.60
N ALA A 121 -13.34 -11.43 19.38
CA ALA A 121 -14.01 -12.71 19.12
C ALA A 121 -15.53 -12.61 19.34
N ALA A 122 -15.98 -11.81 20.29
CA ALA A 122 -17.39 -11.54 20.52
C ALA A 122 -17.97 -10.68 19.39
N LEU A 123 -17.28 -9.59 19.04
CA LEU A 123 -17.68 -8.70 17.94
C LEU A 123 -17.75 -9.42 16.59
N MET A 124 -16.84 -10.37 16.34
CA MET A 124 -16.87 -11.18 15.11
C MET A 124 -18.11 -12.07 15.01
N LYS A 125 -18.65 -12.53 16.14
CA LYS A 125 -19.89 -13.34 16.18
C LYS A 125 -21.14 -12.50 15.94
N GLU A 126 -21.08 -11.21 16.27
CA GLU A 126 -22.19 -10.27 16.04
C GLU A 126 -22.28 -9.81 14.58
N ILE A 127 -21.23 -10.02 13.80
CA ILE A 127 -21.18 -9.65 12.39
C ILE A 127 -21.68 -10.83 11.54
N PRO A 128 -22.40 -10.57 10.44
CA PRO A 128 -22.86 -11.61 9.54
C PRO A 128 -21.73 -12.56 9.08
N PRO A 129 -22.02 -13.85 8.84
CA PRO A 129 -21.06 -14.80 8.30
C PRO A 129 -20.41 -14.25 7.02
N GLY A 130 -19.08 -14.22 6.98
CA GLY A 130 -18.32 -13.60 5.87
C GLY A 130 -17.91 -12.15 6.11
N GLY A 131 -18.22 -11.59 7.28
CA GLY A 131 -17.73 -10.29 7.73
C GLY A 131 -16.21 -10.20 7.73
N LYS A 132 -15.70 -9.00 7.43
CA LYS A 132 -14.27 -8.73 7.39
C LYS A 132 -13.81 -8.15 8.72
N VAL A 133 -12.50 -8.22 8.95
CA VAL A 133 -11.86 -7.59 10.10
C VAL A 133 -12.16 -6.07 10.17
N THR A 134 -12.38 -5.42 9.03
CA THR A 134 -12.81 -4.02 8.97
C THR A 134 -14.17 -3.76 9.61
N ASP A 135 -15.08 -4.73 9.53
CA ASP A 135 -16.43 -4.61 10.09
C ASP A 135 -16.37 -4.76 11.63
N VAL A 136 -15.48 -5.62 12.13
CA VAL A 136 -15.17 -5.72 13.56
C VAL A 136 -14.62 -4.42 14.11
N SER A 137 -13.69 -3.78 13.39
CA SER A 137 -13.12 -2.49 13.82
C SER A 137 -14.17 -1.37 13.85
N LYS A 138 -15.10 -1.34 12.88
CA LYS A 138 -16.19 -0.36 12.87
C LYS A 138 -17.16 -0.56 14.05
N LEU A 139 -17.61 -1.81 14.26
CA LEU A 139 -18.49 -2.15 15.37
C LEU A 139 -17.82 -1.89 16.73
N GLY A 140 -16.55 -2.31 16.86
CA GLY A 140 -15.74 -2.10 18.05
C GLY A 140 -15.57 -0.61 18.38
N GLY A 141 -15.26 0.22 17.38
CA GLY A 141 -15.12 1.66 17.58
C GLY A 141 -16.42 2.32 18.06
N ALA A 142 -17.55 1.97 17.44
CA ALA A 142 -18.86 2.47 17.86
C ALA A 142 -19.21 2.05 19.30
N LYS A 143 -18.98 0.78 19.65
CA LYS A 143 -19.22 0.28 21.00
C LYS A 143 -18.30 0.93 22.02
N TRP A 144 -17.02 1.06 21.72
CA TRP A 144 -16.08 1.76 22.59
C TRP A 144 -16.51 3.20 22.84
N LYS A 145 -16.91 3.95 21.81
CA LYS A 145 -17.39 5.33 21.99
C LYS A 145 -18.63 5.39 22.89
N ALA A 146 -19.56 4.44 22.73
CA ALA A 146 -20.77 4.32 23.54
C ALA A 146 -20.58 3.74 24.95
N MET A 147 -19.41 3.18 25.29
CA MET A 147 -19.14 2.67 26.64
C MET A 147 -18.98 3.82 27.64
N SER A 148 -19.41 3.60 28.89
CA SER A 148 -19.18 4.55 29.97
C SER A 148 -17.71 4.59 30.38
N ASP A 149 -17.30 5.71 30.96
CA ASP A 149 -15.92 5.93 31.37
C ASP A 149 -15.47 4.91 32.42
N ASP A 150 -16.35 4.48 33.34
CA ASP A 150 -16.05 3.42 34.32
C ASP A 150 -15.63 2.09 33.67
N LYS A 151 -16.19 1.77 32.50
CA LYS A 151 -15.86 0.55 31.76
C LYS A 151 -14.61 0.72 30.90
N LYS A 152 -14.30 1.96 30.50
CA LYS A 152 -13.08 2.32 29.78
C LYS A 152 -11.87 2.48 30.71
N GLU A 153 -12.10 2.93 31.93
CA GLU A 153 -11.11 3.26 32.95
C GLU A 153 -10.06 2.15 33.18
N PRO A 154 -10.41 0.86 33.38
CA PRO A 154 -9.40 -0.17 33.57
C PRO A 154 -8.48 -0.33 32.34
N TYR A 155 -8.99 -0.11 31.14
CA TYR A 155 -8.20 -0.18 29.91
C TYR A 155 -7.37 1.08 29.69
N GLN A 156 -7.92 2.25 30.00
CA GLN A 156 -7.19 3.53 29.95
C GLN A 156 -6.05 3.54 30.98
N LYS A 157 -6.28 3.08 32.21
CA LYS A 157 -5.23 2.93 33.24
C LYS A 157 -4.13 1.97 32.80
N LYS A 158 -4.48 0.80 32.27
CA LYS A 158 -3.50 -0.15 31.71
C LYS A 158 -2.68 0.49 30.57
N ALA A 159 -3.34 1.22 29.68
CA ALA A 159 -2.67 1.91 28.58
C ALA A 159 -1.75 3.04 29.07
N ALA A 160 -2.19 3.82 30.07
CA ALA A 160 -1.39 4.89 30.67
C ALA A 160 -0.12 4.36 31.36
N VAL A 161 -0.23 3.25 32.10
CA VAL A 161 0.94 2.59 32.71
C VAL A 161 1.90 2.07 31.63
N ALA A 162 1.36 1.44 30.57
CA ALA A 162 2.17 0.95 29.46
C ALA A 162 2.84 2.10 28.68
N LYS A 163 2.14 3.23 28.49
CA LYS A 163 2.68 4.47 27.90
C LYS A 163 3.82 5.01 28.75
N ALA A 164 3.62 5.18 30.05
CA ALA A 164 4.66 5.68 30.95
C ALA A 164 5.90 4.77 30.98
N ALA A 165 5.73 3.45 30.89
CA ALA A 165 6.84 2.51 30.77
C ALA A 165 7.56 2.65 29.42
N TYR A 166 6.81 2.76 28.32
CA TYR A 166 7.35 2.98 26.98
C TYR A 166 8.13 4.30 26.88
N ASP A 167 7.60 5.38 27.46
CA ASP A 167 8.23 6.70 27.42
C ASP A 167 9.61 6.67 28.10
N LYS A 168 9.75 5.96 29.23
CA LYS A 168 11.04 5.74 29.90
C LYS A 168 12.03 4.97 29.02
N VAL A 169 11.60 3.83 28.47
CA VAL A 169 12.45 3.00 27.61
C VAL A 169 12.83 3.75 26.32
N MET A 170 11.93 4.58 25.78
CA MET A 170 12.19 5.42 24.61
C MET A 170 13.20 6.53 24.90
N VAL A 171 13.17 7.14 26.09
CA VAL A 171 14.18 8.13 26.51
C VAL A 171 15.57 7.49 26.53
N GLU A 172 15.70 6.29 27.10
CA GLU A 172 16.96 5.54 27.12
C GLU A 172 17.41 5.16 25.71
N TYR A 173 16.50 4.62 24.88
CA TYR A 173 16.77 4.28 23.49
C TYR A 173 17.25 5.50 22.68
N LYS A 174 16.61 6.66 22.82
CA LYS A 174 17.03 7.91 22.16
C LYS A 174 18.44 8.33 22.58
N LYS A 175 18.81 8.10 23.85
CA LYS A 175 20.13 8.43 24.40
C LYS A 175 21.23 7.50 23.87
N THR A 176 20.95 6.21 23.71
CA THR A 176 21.94 5.21 23.26
C THR A 176 22.09 5.12 21.74
N ASN A 177 21.01 5.36 20.98
CA ASN A 177 21.00 5.20 19.52
C ASN A 177 21.28 6.48 18.72
N GLY A 178 21.70 7.57 19.37
CA GLY A 178 22.06 8.84 18.72
C GLY A 178 20.89 9.48 17.99
N GLY A 179 20.13 10.32 18.71
CA GLY A 179 18.92 11.01 18.25
C GLY A 179 18.84 11.35 16.76
N GLY A 180 18.09 10.53 16.01
CA GLY A 180 17.40 10.94 14.80
C GLY A 180 15.94 11.22 15.16
N GLY A 181 15.56 12.50 15.16
CA GLY A 181 14.25 13.03 15.55
C GLY A 181 13.08 12.64 14.63
N ASP A 182 11.97 13.34 14.82
CA ASP A 182 10.63 13.20 14.19
C ASP A 182 9.72 12.09 14.75
N ASP A 183 9.10 12.30 15.91
CA ASP A 183 7.88 11.55 16.28
C ASP A 183 7.03 12.33 17.32
N GLU A 184 7.08 13.68 17.32
CA GLU A 184 6.30 14.53 18.26
C GLU A 184 4.91 14.96 17.73
N GLU A 185 4.51 14.60 16.50
CA GLU A 185 3.24 15.06 15.89
C GLU A 185 2.12 13.99 15.83
N ASP A 186 2.03 13.07 16.79
CA ASP A 186 0.95 12.06 16.80
C ASP A 186 0.37 11.82 18.20
N GLU A 187 0.45 12.82 19.09
CA GLU A 187 -0.15 12.77 20.44
C GLU A 187 -1.47 13.56 20.59
N GLU A 188 -1.98 14.26 19.55
CA GLU A 188 -3.18 15.10 19.66
C GLU A 188 -4.40 14.69 18.79
N GLU A 189 -4.59 13.41 18.47
CA GLU A 189 -5.84 12.98 17.80
C GLU A 189 -6.40 11.67 18.38
N ALA A 190 -6.66 11.63 19.68
CA ALA A 190 -7.41 10.52 20.27
C ALA A 190 -8.22 10.85 21.54
N GLU A 191 -8.41 12.13 21.88
CA GLU A 191 -9.39 12.53 22.89
C GLU A 191 -10.49 13.42 22.27
N GLU A 192 -11.40 12.79 21.51
CA GLU A 192 -12.79 13.24 21.27
C GLU A 192 -13.77 12.08 21.00
#